data_AF-A0A660MNP0-F1
#
_entry.id   AF-A0A660MNP0-F1
#
_cell.length_a   1.000
_cell.length_b   1.000
_cell.length_c   1.000
_cell.angle_alpha   90.00
_cell.angle_beta   90.00
_cell.angle_gamma   90.00
#
_symmetry.space_group_name_H-M   'P 1'
#
loop_
_entity.id
_entity.type
_entity.pdbx_description
1 polymer ?
#
loop_
_entity_poly.entity_id
_entity_poly.type
_entity_poly.pdbx_seq_one_letter_code
_entity_poly.pdbx_strand_id
1 'polypeptide(L)'
;ADDTIVVNVQGDEPLLPPALIREVAATLAAHPEAAVATLATPFSTADDPTAATAVKVVRDQQGLALYFSRALIPFVRDAGGFDAAFPYLRHIGIYAYRVAALKRYPLLAATPLEEAEKLEQLRFLEHGLRVAVGVVSEAPPPGVDCEADVRRAEALLGGV
;
A
#
# COMPACT_ATOMS: atom_id res chain seq x y z
N ALA A 1 -14.72 -1.99 -19.46
CA ALA A 1 -14.52 -0.63 -20.02
C ALA A 1 -13.31 0.02 -19.33
N ASP A 2 -12.85 1.19 -19.78
CA ASP A 2 -11.63 1.83 -19.26
C ASP A 2 -11.75 2.29 -17.80
N ASP A 3 -12.98 2.57 -17.36
CA ASP A 3 -13.37 2.93 -16.00
C ASP A 3 -13.54 1.74 -15.05
N THR A 4 -13.54 0.51 -15.57
CA THR A 4 -13.73 -0.71 -14.79
C THR A 4 -12.62 -0.84 -13.76
N ILE A 5 -13.01 -1.11 -12.51
CA ILE A 5 -12.09 -1.31 -11.39
C ILE A 5 -11.74 -2.79 -11.29
N VAL A 6 -10.45 -3.08 -11.22
CA VAL A 6 -9.89 -4.42 -11.00
C VAL A 6 -9.05 -4.37 -9.72
N VAL A 7 -9.26 -5.33 -8.82
CA VAL A 7 -8.43 -5.46 -7.61
C VAL A 7 -7.41 -6.58 -7.83
N ASN A 8 -6.15 -6.31 -7.53
CA ASN A 8 -5.10 -7.32 -7.49
C ASN A 8 -5.15 -8.03 -6.14
N VAL A 9 -5.37 -9.34 -6.17
CA VAL A 9 -5.32 -10.23 -5.01
C VAL A 9 -4.21 -11.23 -5.27
N GLN A 10 -3.12 -11.13 -4.51
CA GLN A 10 -1.97 -11.99 -4.72
C GLN A 10 -2.25 -13.41 -4.20
N GLY A 11 -1.70 -14.43 -4.87
CA GLY A 11 -1.93 -15.84 -4.53
C GLY A 11 -1.19 -16.31 -3.27
N ASP A 12 -0.22 -15.53 -2.80
CA ASP A 12 0.60 -15.72 -1.60
C ASP A 12 0.02 -15.05 -0.34
N GLU A 13 -1.17 -14.42 -0.44
CA GLU A 13 -1.91 -13.84 0.68
C GLU A 13 -3.18 -14.64 1.02
N PRO A 14 -3.07 -15.89 1.52
CA PRO A 14 -4.24 -16.76 1.76
C PRO A 14 -5.18 -16.24 2.86
N LEU A 15 -4.69 -15.32 3.69
CA LEU A 15 -5.41 -14.73 4.83
C LEU A 15 -5.88 -13.30 4.57
N LEU A 16 -5.82 -12.82 3.31
CA LEU A 16 -6.28 -11.48 2.96
C LEU A 16 -7.79 -11.34 3.29
N PRO A 17 -8.18 -10.45 4.22
CA PRO A 17 -9.58 -10.29 4.58
C PRO A 17 -10.39 -9.76 3.39
N PRO A 18 -11.54 -10.37 3.03
CA PRO A 18 -12.38 -9.89 1.93
C PRO A 18 -12.89 -8.46 2.10
N ALA A 19 -12.90 -7.95 3.34
CA ALA A 19 -13.21 -6.56 3.63
C ALA A 19 -12.19 -5.59 3.02
N LEU A 20 -10.89 -5.92 3.02
CA LEU A 20 -9.86 -5.07 2.44
C LEU A 20 -9.97 -4.99 0.91
N ILE A 21 -10.35 -6.10 0.26
CA ILE A 21 -10.63 -6.13 -1.18
C ILE A 21 -11.76 -5.17 -1.53
N ARG A 22 -12.84 -5.17 -0.73
CA ARG A 22 -13.96 -4.23 -0.92
C ARG A 22 -13.54 -2.79 -0.64
N GLU A 23 -12.75 -2.58 0.40
CA GLU A 23 -12.31 -1.25 0.83
C GLU A 23 -11.40 -0.58 -0.22
N VAL A 24 -10.44 -1.31 -0.80
CA VAL A 24 -9.57 -0.75 -1.84
C VAL A 24 -10.34 -0.42 -3.13
N ALA A 25 -11.33 -1.25 -3.48
CA ALA A 25 -12.23 -0.98 -4.60
C ALA A 25 -13.11 0.25 -4.35
N ALA A 26 -13.68 0.36 -3.15
CA ALA A 26 -14.50 1.50 -2.73
C ALA A 26 -13.67 2.79 -2.69
N THR A 27 -12.43 2.72 -2.19
CA THR A 27 -11.47 3.83 -2.18
C THR A 27 -11.27 4.36 -3.61
N LEU A 28 -11.02 3.48 -4.59
CA LEU A 28 -10.86 3.92 -5.98
C LEU A 28 -12.16 4.46 -6.58
N ALA A 29 -13.31 3.84 -6.26
CA ALA A 29 -14.61 4.32 -6.73
C ALA A 29 -14.92 5.74 -6.24
N ALA A 30 -14.51 6.08 -5.01
CA ALA A 30 -14.70 7.39 -4.41
C ALA A 30 -13.75 8.48 -4.94
N HIS A 31 -12.70 8.12 -5.68
CA HIS A 31 -11.71 9.05 -6.24
C HIS A 31 -11.68 8.94 -7.78
N PRO A 32 -12.61 9.59 -8.51
CA PRO A 32 -12.63 9.60 -9.99
C PRO A 32 -11.34 10.09 -10.63
N GLU A 33 -10.61 10.98 -9.95
CA GLU A 33 -9.32 11.55 -10.38
C GLU A 33 -8.14 10.59 -10.18
N ALA A 34 -8.31 9.52 -9.39
CA ALA A 34 -7.28 8.52 -9.15
C ALA A 34 -7.33 7.41 -10.20
N ALA A 35 -6.15 7.00 -10.66
CA ALA A 35 -5.98 5.91 -11.60
C ALA A 35 -5.86 4.56 -10.88
N VAL A 36 -5.36 4.61 -9.64
CA VAL A 36 -5.05 3.48 -8.78
C VAL A 36 -5.47 3.84 -7.36
N ALA A 37 -5.85 2.84 -6.56
CA ALA A 37 -5.97 2.98 -5.13
C ALA A 37 -5.22 1.87 -4.40
N THR A 38 -4.82 2.16 -3.17
CA THR A 38 -4.24 1.21 -2.23
C THR A 38 -4.74 1.51 -0.81
N LEU A 39 -4.29 0.75 0.18
CA LEU A 39 -4.64 0.94 1.58
C LEU A 39 -3.40 1.22 2.43
N ALA A 40 -3.64 1.82 3.58
CA ALA A 40 -2.65 1.99 4.62
C ALA A 40 -3.28 1.73 5.99
N THR A 41 -2.46 1.40 6.97
CA THR A 41 -2.84 1.25 8.37
C THR A 41 -1.91 2.08 9.25
N PRO A 42 -2.36 2.58 10.41
CA PRO A 42 -1.45 2.99 11.46
C PRO A 42 -0.48 1.86 11.81
N PHE A 43 0.73 2.21 12.23
CA PHE A 43 1.67 1.26 12.81
C PHE A 43 1.13 0.74 14.15
N SER A 44 1.19 -0.58 14.36
CA SER A 44 0.88 -1.18 15.66
C SER A 44 2.07 -1.02 16.61
N THR A 45 1.85 -1.31 17.90
CA THR A 45 2.92 -1.29 18.91
C THR A 45 4.01 -2.33 18.68
N ALA A 46 3.74 -3.34 17.86
CA ALA A 46 4.70 -4.39 17.49
C ALA A 46 5.49 -4.06 16.22
N ASP A 47 5.07 -3.05 15.44
CA ASP A 47 5.74 -2.66 14.22
C ASP A 47 6.88 -1.68 14.49
N ASP A 48 7.92 -1.70 13.64
CA ASP A 48 9.00 -0.71 13.62
C ASP A 48 8.83 0.24 12.42
N PRO A 49 8.42 1.51 12.64
CA PRO A 49 8.30 2.51 11.57
C PRO A 49 9.61 2.86 10.89
N THR A 50 10.75 2.61 11.53
CA THR A 50 12.08 2.90 10.99
C THR A 50 12.59 1.78 10.08
N ALA A 51 12.00 0.58 10.17
CA ALA A 51 12.36 -0.55 9.33
C ALA A 51 12.12 -0.26 7.83
N ALA A 52 13.12 -0.52 7.00
CA ALA A 52 13.05 -0.32 5.54
C ALA A 52 12.13 -1.33 4.83
N THR A 53 11.77 -2.42 5.49
CA THR A 53 10.78 -3.40 5.02
C THR A 53 9.35 -2.86 5.15
N ALA A 54 9.08 -2.00 6.13
CA ALA A 54 7.81 -1.32 6.29
C ALA A 54 7.78 -0.06 5.41
N VAL A 55 7.03 -0.11 4.31
CA VAL A 55 6.87 1.06 3.43
C VAL A 55 5.93 2.06 4.10
N LYS A 56 6.36 3.31 4.19
CA LYS A 56 5.56 4.42 4.70
C LYS A 56 4.86 5.11 3.55
N VAL A 57 3.69 5.69 3.82
CA VAL A 57 2.98 6.55 2.87
C VAL A 57 2.58 7.85 3.56
N VAL A 58 2.79 8.96 2.89
CA VAL A 58 2.20 10.26 3.24
C VAL A 58 1.17 10.63 2.19
N ARG A 59 0.08 11.24 2.64
CA ARG A 59 -1.07 11.60 1.79
C ARG A 59 -1.52 13.03 2.06
N ASP A 60 -2.17 13.64 1.08
CA ASP A 60 -2.80 14.94 1.24
C ASP A 60 -4.10 14.83 2.05
N GLN A 61 -4.78 15.97 2.24
CA GLN A 61 -6.03 16.02 2.99
C GLN A 61 -7.22 15.36 2.25
N GLN A 62 -7.08 15.11 0.95
CA GLN A 62 -8.07 14.42 0.13
C GLN A 62 -7.84 12.90 0.13
N GLY A 63 -6.75 12.42 0.72
CA GLY A 63 -6.43 10.99 0.79
C GLY A 63 -5.65 10.49 -0.43
N LEU A 64 -5.09 11.38 -1.26
CA LEU A 64 -4.22 11.01 -2.36
C LEU A 64 -2.77 10.92 -1.87
N ALA A 65 -2.05 9.89 -2.30
CA ALA A 65 -0.64 9.72 -1.95
C ALA A 65 0.18 10.90 -2.46
N LEU A 66 0.95 11.51 -1.55
CA LEU A 66 2.00 12.46 -1.89
C LEU A 66 3.30 11.71 -2.21
N TYR A 67 3.64 10.69 -1.40
CA TYR A 67 4.85 9.89 -1.59
C TYR A 67 4.81 8.57 -0.82
N PHE A 68 5.51 7.56 -1.32
CA PHE A 68 5.81 6.30 -0.65
C PHE A 68 7.32 6.18 -0.44
N SER A 69 7.77 5.69 0.71
CA SER A 69 9.20 5.53 0.97
C SER A 69 9.49 4.42 1.97
N ARG A 70 10.67 3.81 1.83
CA ARG A 70 11.27 2.97 2.87
C ARG A 70 11.88 3.81 3.99
N ALA A 71 12.21 5.08 3.75
CA ALA A 71 12.65 6.01 4.78
C ALA A 71 11.49 6.41 5.71
N LEU A 72 11.82 6.83 6.94
CA LEU A 72 10.84 7.33 7.89
C LEU A 72 10.28 8.67 7.40
N ILE A 73 9.02 8.67 6.97
CA ILE A 73 8.30 9.85 6.50
C ILE A 73 6.93 9.98 7.19
N PRO A 74 6.53 11.20 7.59
CA PRO A 74 7.32 12.43 7.53
C PRO A 74 8.40 12.48 8.63
N PHE A 75 9.43 13.28 8.39
CA PHE A 75 10.35 13.66 9.46
C PHE A 75 9.64 14.62 10.43
N VAL A 76 9.53 14.24 11.70
CA VAL A 76 8.91 15.10 12.72
C VAL A 76 9.99 15.97 13.36
N ARG A 77 10.07 17.22 12.90
CA ARG A 77 11.17 18.15 13.22
C ARG A 77 11.43 18.31 14.70
N ASP A 78 10.39 18.55 15.48
CA ASP A 78 10.52 18.88 16.90
C ASP A 78 10.86 17.65 17.75
N ALA A 79 10.61 16.44 17.23
CA ALA A 79 11.08 15.18 17.80
C ALA A 79 12.48 14.76 17.29
N GLY A 80 13.03 15.47 16.30
CA GLY A 80 14.31 15.14 15.68
C GLY A 80 14.29 13.85 14.84
N GLY A 81 13.12 13.37 14.42
CA GLY A 81 12.98 12.12 13.67
C GLY A 81 11.64 11.43 13.91
N PHE A 82 11.68 10.30 14.61
CA PHE A 82 10.51 9.50 14.95
C PHE A 82 9.76 10.12 16.15
N ASP A 83 8.45 10.27 15.99
CA ASP A 83 7.53 10.66 17.06
C ASP A 83 6.40 9.64 17.19
N ALA A 84 6.35 8.91 18.31
CA ALA A 84 5.30 7.92 18.56
C ALA A 84 3.89 8.54 18.66
N ALA A 85 3.78 9.87 18.88
CA ALA A 85 2.50 10.57 18.86
C ALA A 85 2.02 10.90 17.44
N PHE A 86 2.91 10.88 16.44
CA PHE A 86 2.54 11.14 15.06
C PHE A 86 1.91 9.89 14.42
N PRO A 87 0.76 10.00 13.72
CA PRO A 87 0.06 8.87 13.13
C PRO A 87 0.71 8.43 11.81
N TYR A 88 1.89 7.82 11.89
CA TYR A 88 2.54 7.23 10.73
C TYR A 88 1.65 6.17 10.07
N LEU A 89 1.68 6.13 8.74
CA LEU A 89 0.92 5.17 7.94
C LEU A 89 1.85 4.18 7.27
N ARG A 90 1.61 2.89 7.53
CA ARG A 90 2.23 1.77 6.83
C ARG A 90 1.37 1.42 5.62
N HIS A 91 1.99 1.39 4.46
CA HIS A 91 1.37 0.94 3.22
C HIS A 91 1.04 -0.56 3.25
N ILE A 92 -0.12 -0.94 2.71
CA ILE A 92 -0.56 -2.32 2.53
C ILE A 92 -0.55 -2.62 1.03
N GLY A 93 0.15 -3.68 0.61
CA GLY A 93 0.40 -4.05 -0.79
C GLY A 93 -0.81 -4.50 -1.62
N ILE A 94 -2.04 -4.13 -1.24
CA ILE A 94 -3.24 -4.39 -2.02
C ILE A 94 -3.56 -3.20 -2.91
N TYR A 95 -3.95 -3.46 -4.15
CA TYR A 95 -4.24 -2.42 -5.13
C TYR A 95 -5.53 -2.64 -5.88
N ALA A 96 -6.25 -1.55 -6.11
CA ALA A 96 -7.30 -1.44 -7.11
C ALA A 96 -6.80 -0.55 -8.26
N TYR A 97 -7.10 -0.94 -9.49
CA TYR A 97 -6.71 -0.21 -10.69
C TYR A 97 -7.92 0.04 -11.57
N ARG A 98 -7.95 1.20 -12.23
CA ARG A 98 -8.79 1.34 -13.42
C ARG A 98 -8.14 0.60 -14.58
N VAL A 99 -8.93 -0.07 -15.41
CA VAL A 99 -8.42 -0.76 -16.61
C VAL A 99 -7.59 0.17 -17.50
N ALA A 100 -7.96 1.44 -17.62
CA ALA A 100 -7.16 2.44 -18.33
C ALA A 100 -5.73 2.58 -17.78
N ALA A 101 -5.57 2.55 -16.45
CA ALA A 101 -4.27 2.63 -15.80
C ALA A 101 -3.42 1.39 -16.10
N LEU A 102 -4.03 0.20 -16.06
CA LEU A 102 -3.37 -1.06 -16.40
C LEU A 102 -2.92 -1.11 -17.86
N LYS A 103 -3.72 -0.58 -18.80
CA LYS A 103 -3.32 -0.48 -20.21
C LYS A 103 -2.17 0.49 -20.42
N ARG A 104 -2.15 1.59 -19.65
CA ARG A 104 -1.10 2.62 -19.74
C ARG A 104 0.21 2.17 -19.10
N TYR A 105 0.16 1.42 -18.00
CA TYR A 105 1.33 1.09 -17.17
C TYR A 105 2.52 0.45 -17.92
N PRO A 106 2.33 -0.55 -18.81
CA PRO A 106 3.44 -1.14 -19.58
C PRO A 106 4.12 -0.17 -20.55
N LEU A 107 3.47 0.94 -20.89
CA LEU A 107 3.99 1.97 -21.78
C LEU A 107 4.76 3.06 -21.01
N LEU A 108 4.72 3.04 -19.68
CA LEU A 108 5.47 3.95 -18.83
C LEU A 108 6.88 3.42 -18.59
N ALA A 109 7.88 4.24 -18.87
CA ALA A 109 9.26 3.93 -18.50
C ALA A 109 9.38 3.85 -16.98
N ALA A 110 10.23 2.94 -16.49
CA ALA A 110 10.65 2.93 -15.10
C ALA A 110 11.30 4.28 -14.74
N THR A 111 11.11 4.71 -13.51
CA THR A 111 11.48 6.06 -13.08
C THR A 111 12.54 6.03 -11.98
N PRO A 112 13.36 7.09 -11.81
CA PRO A 112 14.45 7.08 -10.84
C PRO A 112 13.99 6.79 -9.40
N LEU A 113 12.82 7.27 -8.94
CA LEU A 113 12.36 6.99 -7.57
C LEU A 113 11.88 5.55 -7.42
N GLU A 114 11.17 5.01 -8.41
CA GLU A 114 10.84 3.58 -8.46
C GLU A 114 12.10 2.71 -8.34
N GLU A 115 13.13 3.02 -9.12
CA GLU A 115 14.37 2.24 -9.13
C GLU A 115 15.17 2.36 -7.83
N ALA A 116 15.17 3.55 -7.22
CA ALA A 116 15.87 3.83 -5.97
C ALA A 116 15.18 3.17 -4.77
N GLU A 117 13.86 3.28 -4.67
CA GLU A 117 13.09 2.74 -3.54
C GLU A 117 12.69 1.28 -3.74
N LYS A 118 12.77 0.76 -4.97
CA LYS A 118 12.20 -0.54 -5.35
C LYS A 118 10.71 -0.62 -4.99
N LEU A 119 9.96 0.39 -5.44
CA LEU A 119 8.52 0.57 -5.20
C LEU A 119 7.82 0.94 -6.51
N GLU A 120 7.16 -0.04 -7.13
CA GLU A 120 6.50 0.07 -8.44
C GLU A 120 5.42 1.17 -8.49
N GLN A 121 4.75 1.42 -7.36
CA GLN A 121 3.69 2.42 -7.28
C GLN A 121 4.21 3.86 -7.48
N LEU A 122 5.51 4.10 -7.30
CA LEU A 122 6.13 5.40 -7.59
C LEU A 122 6.11 5.74 -9.08
N ARG A 123 6.09 4.73 -9.97
CA ARG A 123 5.93 4.94 -11.41
C ARG A 123 4.61 5.64 -11.73
N PHE A 124 3.52 5.31 -11.02
CA PHE A 124 2.26 6.04 -11.20
C PHE A 124 2.44 7.52 -10.85
N LEU A 125 3.00 7.82 -9.68
CA LEU A 125 3.17 9.18 -9.19
C LEU A 125 4.07 10.03 -10.11
N GLU A 126 5.23 9.49 -10.51
CA GLU A 126 6.20 10.22 -11.34
C GLU A 126 5.67 10.48 -12.77
N HIS A 127 4.77 9.65 -13.28
CA HIS A 127 4.07 9.89 -14.56
C HIS A 127 2.77 10.70 -14.43
N GLY A 128 2.57 11.35 -13.28
CA GLY A 128 1.45 12.27 -13.02
C GLY A 128 0.11 11.58 -12.77
N LEU A 129 0.10 10.27 -12.54
CA LEU A 129 -1.09 9.53 -12.15
C LEU A 129 -1.28 9.62 -10.63
N ARG A 130 -2.53 9.79 -10.21
CA ARG A 130 -2.87 9.89 -8.79
C ARG A 130 -3.18 8.51 -8.21
N VAL A 131 -2.72 8.29 -6.99
CA VAL A 131 -2.95 7.06 -6.21
C VAL A 131 -3.79 7.44 -4.98
N ALA A 132 -5.01 6.92 -4.88
CA ALA A 132 -5.83 7.10 -3.68
C ALA A 132 -5.41 6.12 -2.57
N VAL A 133 -5.44 6.57 -1.32
CA VAL A 133 -5.00 5.78 -0.16
C VAL A 133 -6.09 5.75 0.90
N GLY A 134 -6.80 4.63 0.98
CA GLY A 134 -7.74 4.35 2.06
C GLY A 134 -7.00 4.02 3.35
N VAL A 135 -7.56 4.39 4.51
CA VAL A 135 -6.96 4.05 5.82
C VAL A 135 -7.87 3.08 6.54
N VAL A 136 -7.32 1.93 6.91
CA VAL A 136 -7.99 0.88 7.67
C VAL A 136 -7.39 0.77 9.07
N SER A 137 -8.16 0.23 10.02
CA SER A 137 -7.74 0.09 11.42
C SER A 137 -6.73 -1.04 11.64
N GLU A 138 -6.78 -2.07 10.80
CA GLU A 138 -5.95 -3.27 10.94
C GLU A 138 -5.38 -3.68 9.58
N ALA A 139 -4.10 -4.07 9.59
CA ALA A 139 -3.43 -4.66 8.44
C ALA A 139 -3.84 -6.13 8.27
N PRO A 140 -3.77 -6.67 7.04
CA PRO A 140 -3.86 -8.11 6.87
C PRO A 140 -2.68 -8.81 7.56
N PRO A 141 -2.84 -10.08 7.95
CA PRO A 141 -1.70 -10.92 8.33
C PRO A 141 -0.64 -10.90 7.22
N PRO A 142 0.66 -11.02 7.55
CA PRO A 142 1.70 -11.02 6.54
C PRO A 142 1.52 -12.23 5.60
N GLY A 143 1.82 -12.03 4.31
CA GLY A 143 1.80 -13.08 3.29
C GLY A 143 2.80 -14.21 3.54
N VAL A 144 2.86 -15.14 2.58
CA VAL A 144 3.69 -16.34 2.65
C VAL A 144 4.83 -16.26 1.63
N ASP A 145 6.01 -15.84 2.09
CA ASP A 145 7.20 -15.68 1.24
C ASP A 145 8.27 -16.76 1.51
N CYS A 146 8.28 -17.36 2.71
CA CYS A 146 9.21 -18.41 3.09
C CYS A 146 8.55 -19.56 3.86
N GLU A 147 9.29 -20.65 4.08
CA GLU A 147 8.77 -21.84 4.78
C GLU A 147 8.29 -21.53 6.21
N ALA A 148 8.90 -20.55 6.89
CA ALA A 148 8.45 -20.11 8.21
C ALA A 148 7.08 -19.43 8.15
N ASP A 149 6.76 -18.73 7.05
CA ASP A 149 5.47 -18.08 6.86
C ASP A 149 4.36 -19.10 6.56
N VAL A 150 4.69 -20.20 5.87
CA VAL A 150 3.76 -21.32 5.65
C VAL A 150 3.28 -21.87 7.00
N ARG A 151 4.20 -22.19 7.91
CA ARG A 151 3.85 -22.71 9.24
C ARG A 151 3.00 -21.72 10.05
N ARG A 152 3.28 -20.41 9.92
CA ARG A 152 2.47 -19.36 10.53
C ARG A 152 1.06 -19.33 9.95
N ALA A 153 0.92 -19.40 8.63
CA ALA A 153 -0.37 -19.41 7.95
C ALA A 153 -1.18 -20.67 8.28
N GLU A 154 -0.57 -21.86 8.28
CA GLU A 154 -1.20 -23.13 8.68
C GLU A 154 -1.73 -23.10 10.11
N ALA A 155 -0.94 -22.54 11.05
CA ALA A 155 -1.37 -22.37 12.44
C ALA A 155 -2.60 -21.46 12.57
N LEU A 156 -2.68 -20.40 11.76
CA LEU A 156 -3.83 -19.49 11.74
C LEU A 156 -5.06 -20.08 11.05
N LEU A 157 -4.87 -20.96 10.07
CA LEU A 157 -5.93 -21.67 9.34
C LEU A 157 -6.46 -22.90 10.08
N GLY A 158 -5.89 -23.23 11.25
CA GLY A 158 -6.41 -24.25 12.14
C GLY A 158 -5.89 -25.67 11.90
N GLY A 159 -4.73 -25.84 11.23
CA GLY A 159 -3.96 -27.09 11.16
C GLY A 159 -4.71 -28.33 10.65
N VAL A 160 -4.38 -28.82 9.45
CA VAL A 160 -4.64 -30.22 9.08
C VAL A 160 -3.48 -31.08 9.57
#